data_AF-A0A7W1G949-F1
#
_entry.id   AF-A0A7W1G949-F1
#
_cell.length_a   1.000
_cell.length_b   1.000
_cell.length_c   1.000
_cell.angle_alpha   90.00
_cell.angle_beta   90.00
_cell.angle_gamma   90.00
#
_symmetry.space_group_name_H-M   'P 1'
#
loop_
_entity.id
_entity.type
_entity.pdbx_description
1 polymer ?
#
loop_
_entity_poly.entity_id
_entity_poly.type
_entity_poly.pdbx_seq_one_letter_code
_entity_poly.pdbx_strand_id
1 'polypeptide(L)'
;MQDPRQKTWELAQVDADAALRFARNIEWDWYRCQSLARVAWHTKSKAKFMKIVNEALEAAREMSEPNRTVSCSAWIVRAMAQRDDIDILPVVKELLQIIEREPNPVCQADALLLLFEAISRKRELREVVLTPLLKACEAMRSWKKPRTLKYIALILAADDLPSANKVIEMIQKESIKRQAKEAIGKREWLGAHEFFPYYAKTANLE
;
A
#
# COMPACT_ATOMS: atom_id res chain seq x y z
N MET A 1 -10.03 -9.57 22.30
CA MET A 1 -10.50 -8.28 21.77
C MET A 1 -10.48 -8.39 20.24
N GLN A 2 -11.60 -8.16 19.56
CA GLN A 2 -11.68 -8.25 18.09
C GLN A 2 -10.86 -7.10 17.46
N ASP A 3 -10.13 -7.38 16.37
CA ASP A 3 -9.40 -6.34 15.62
C ASP A 3 -10.41 -5.28 15.12
N PRO A 4 -10.26 -3.99 15.50
CA PRO A 4 -11.20 -2.94 15.12
C PRO A 4 -11.31 -2.78 13.59
N ARG A 5 -10.27 -3.11 12.83
CA ARG A 5 -10.29 -3.05 11.36
C ARG A 5 -11.18 -4.13 10.76
N GLN A 6 -11.13 -5.33 11.34
CA GLN A 6 -11.98 -6.45 10.94
C GLN A 6 -13.45 -6.16 11.26
N LYS A 7 -13.73 -5.68 12.48
CA LYS A 7 -15.08 -5.25 12.86
C LYS A 7 -15.62 -4.14 11.96
N THR A 8 -14.81 -3.16 11.61
CA THR A 8 -15.20 -2.09 10.68
C THR A 8 -15.54 -2.64 9.29
N TRP A 9 -14.77 -3.62 8.80
CA TRP A 9 -15.04 -4.27 7.51
C TRP A 9 -16.36 -5.04 7.48
N GLU A 10 -16.65 -5.79 8.54
CA GLU A 10 -17.91 -6.52 8.68
C GLU A 10 -19.09 -5.54 8.73
N LEU A 11 -18.98 -4.46 9.51
CA LEU A 11 -20.00 -3.42 9.58
C LEU A 11 -20.19 -2.70 8.24
N ALA A 12 -19.10 -2.37 7.54
CA ALA A 12 -19.18 -1.58 6.30
C ALA A 12 -19.92 -2.31 5.16
N GLN A 13 -19.98 -3.64 5.21
CA GLN A 13 -20.73 -4.46 4.25
C GLN A 13 -22.26 -4.39 4.47
N VAL A 14 -22.71 -4.12 5.69
CA VAL A 14 -24.15 -4.13 6.05
C VAL A 14 -24.69 -2.73 6.35
N ASP A 15 -23.92 -1.89 7.03
CA ASP A 15 -24.26 -0.53 7.42
C ASP A 15 -22.98 0.34 7.45
N ALA A 16 -22.74 1.03 6.34
CA ALA A 16 -21.60 1.93 6.19
C ALA A 16 -21.61 3.10 7.18
N ASP A 17 -22.78 3.54 7.66
CA ASP A 17 -22.88 4.63 8.64
C ASP A 17 -22.55 4.16 10.05
N ALA A 18 -22.98 2.96 10.43
CA ALA A 18 -22.52 2.32 11.66
C ALA A 18 -21.01 2.05 11.65
N ALA A 19 -20.47 1.58 10.53
CA ALA A 19 -19.04 1.39 10.35
C ALA A 19 -18.26 2.71 10.50
N LEU A 20 -18.77 3.81 9.92
CA LEU A 20 -18.16 5.14 10.06
C LEU A 20 -18.16 5.63 11.50
N ARG A 21 -19.29 5.51 12.22
CA ARG A 21 -19.36 5.85 13.65
C ARG A 21 -18.41 5.01 14.49
N PHE A 22 -18.30 3.72 14.19
CA PHE A 22 -17.38 2.83 14.88
C PHE A 22 -15.93 3.24 14.62
N ALA A 23 -15.54 3.46 13.35
CA ALA A 23 -14.19 3.86 12.97
C ALA A 23 -13.73 5.15 13.65
N ARG A 24 -14.62 6.14 13.76
CA ARG A 24 -14.37 7.43 14.44
C ARG A 24 -14.03 7.33 15.92
N ASN A 25 -14.59 6.34 16.60
CA ASN A 25 -14.40 6.15 18.03
C ASN A 25 -13.18 5.27 18.38
N ILE A 26 -12.39 4.88 17.37
CA ILE A 26 -11.15 4.14 17.61
C ILE A 26 -10.09 5.11 18.16
N GLU A 27 -9.60 4.85 19.36
CA GLU A 27 -8.63 5.70 20.07
C GLU A 27 -7.26 5.75 19.39
N TRP A 28 -6.82 4.63 18.80
CA TRP A 28 -5.49 4.51 18.23
C TRP A 28 -5.48 4.93 16.76
N ASP A 29 -4.74 5.98 16.43
CA ASP A 29 -4.66 6.59 15.09
C ASP A 29 -4.38 5.59 13.98
N TRP A 30 -3.46 4.66 14.24
CA TRP A 30 -3.11 3.56 13.34
C TRP A 30 -4.34 2.73 12.93
N TYR A 31 -5.17 2.35 13.90
CA TYR A 31 -6.37 1.57 13.62
C TYR A 31 -7.50 2.43 13.06
N ARG A 32 -7.61 3.69 13.51
CA ARG A 32 -8.63 4.65 13.07
C ARG A 32 -8.50 4.96 11.58
N CYS A 33 -7.33 5.35 11.10
CA CYS A 33 -7.14 5.69 9.67
C CYS A 33 -7.37 4.48 8.75
N GLN A 34 -6.89 3.28 9.12
CA GLN A 34 -7.11 2.06 8.34
C GLN A 34 -8.59 1.65 8.34
N SER A 35 -9.31 1.88 9.45
CA SER A 35 -10.74 1.61 9.55
C SER A 35 -11.55 2.61 8.72
N LEU A 36 -11.22 3.89 8.76
CA LEU A 36 -11.83 4.91 7.89
C LEU A 36 -11.59 4.59 6.40
N ALA A 37 -10.39 4.13 6.03
CA ALA A 37 -10.11 3.67 4.66
C ALA A 37 -11.01 2.50 4.22
N ARG A 38 -11.34 1.57 5.13
CA ARG A 38 -12.31 0.48 4.86
C ARG A 38 -13.71 1.03 4.63
N VAL A 39 -14.15 2.00 5.42
CA VAL A 39 -15.46 2.63 5.20
C VAL A 39 -15.48 3.37 3.86
N ALA A 40 -14.41 4.11 3.55
CA ALA A 40 -14.25 4.76 2.25
C ALA A 40 -14.31 3.74 1.10
N TRP A 41 -13.68 2.57 1.26
CA TRP A 41 -13.69 1.49 0.25
C TRP A 41 -15.11 1.11 -0.20
N HIS A 42 -16.07 1.04 0.73
CA HIS A 42 -17.46 0.69 0.47
C HIS A 42 -18.37 1.90 0.15
N THR A 43 -17.84 3.13 0.19
CA THR A 43 -18.65 4.34 0.02
C THR A 43 -18.79 4.72 -1.46
N LYS A 44 -20.02 4.63 -1.99
CA LYS A 44 -20.33 4.95 -3.40
C LYS A 44 -20.30 6.45 -3.69
N SER A 45 -20.95 7.26 -2.85
CA SER A 45 -21.06 8.72 -3.05
C SER A 45 -19.69 9.39 -3.00
N LYS A 46 -19.30 10.06 -4.09
CA LYS A 46 -18.02 10.78 -4.21
C LYS A 46 -17.82 11.81 -3.08
N ALA A 47 -18.86 12.58 -2.78
CA ALA A 47 -18.79 13.60 -1.73
C ALA A 47 -18.56 12.98 -0.35
N LYS A 48 -19.28 11.90 -0.02
CA LYS A 48 -19.11 11.18 1.26
C LYS A 48 -17.75 10.48 1.32
N PHE A 49 -17.34 9.86 0.22
CA PHE A 49 -16.03 9.23 0.05
C PHE A 49 -14.90 10.22 0.37
N MET A 50 -14.90 11.41 -0.26
CA MET A 50 -13.86 12.41 -0.04
C MET A 50 -13.84 12.94 1.38
N LYS A 51 -14.99 13.10 2.04
CA LYS A 51 -15.04 13.47 3.46
C LYS A 51 -14.35 12.43 4.34
N ILE A 52 -14.64 11.15 4.13
CA ILE A 52 -14.04 10.06 4.90
C ILE A 52 -12.53 9.93 4.61
N VAL A 53 -12.13 10.08 3.34
CA VAL A 53 -10.71 10.06 2.94
C VAL A 53 -9.94 11.19 3.61
N ASN A 54 -10.46 12.41 3.61
CA ASN A 54 -9.80 13.54 4.26
C ASN A 54 -9.66 13.33 5.77
N GLU A 55 -10.71 12.84 6.43
CA GLU A 55 -10.69 12.48 7.86
C GLU A 55 -9.66 11.37 8.15
N ALA A 56 -9.54 10.38 7.27
CA ALA A 56 -8.54 9.32 7.40
C ALA A 56 -7.10 9.87 7.23
N LEU A 57 -6.89 10.80 6.29
CA LEU A 57 -5.59 11.45 6.08
C LEU A 57 -5.21 12.34 7.26
N GLU A 58 -6.17 13.07 7.84
CA GLU A 58 -5.98 13.85 9.07
C GLU A 58 -5.55 12.94 10.22
N ALA A 59 -6.27 11.85 10.47
CA ALA A 59 -5.88 10.86 11.49
C ALA A 59 -4.50 10.24 11.21
N ALA A 60 -4.12 10.06 9.95
CA ALA A 60 -2.79 9.59 9.61
C ALA A 60 -1.69 10.64 9.89
N ARG A 61 -1.98 11.94 9.69
CA ARG A 61 -1.05 13.03 9.98
C ARG A 61 -0.85 13.30 11.47
N GLU A 62 -1.78 12.86 12.32
CA GLU A 62 -1.61 12.92 13.78
C GLU A 62 -0.46 11.99 14.25
N MET A 63 -0.09 10.98 13.46
CA MET A 63 1.10 10.18 13.72
C MET A 63 2.37 11.00 13.42
N SER A 64 3.24 11.14 14.41
CA SER A 64 4.48 11.93 14.27
C SER A 64 5.58 11.23 13.46
N GLU A 65 5.53 9.90 13.34
CA GLU A 65 6.55 9.10 12.67
C GLU A 65 6.29 9.03 11.14
N PRO A 66 7.24 9.46 10.28
CA PRO A 66 7.03 9.47 8.83
C PRO A 66 6.70 8.09 8.24
N ASN A 67 7.43 7.05 8.67
CA ASN A 67 7.17 5.67 8.26
C ASN A 67 5.73 5.23 8.56
N ARG A 68 5.22 5.50 9.77
CA ARG A 68 3.84 5.14 10.14
C ARG A 68 2.82 5.93 9.35
N THR A 69 3.03 7.24 9.21
CA THR A 69 2.15 8.12 8.43
C THR A 69 1.94 7.58 7.03
N VAL A 70 3.04 7.26 6.32
CA VAL A 70 2.97 6.75 4.94
C VAL A 70 2.42 5.33 4.87
N SER A 71 2.85 4.43 5.75
CA SER A 71 2.38 3.04 5.79
C SER A 71 0.86 2.94 6.02
N CYS A 72 0.33 3.77 6.93
CA CYS A 72 -1.12 3.85 7.16
C CYS A 72 -1.84 4.51 5.99
N SER A 73 -1.28 5.59 5.44
CA SER A 73 -1.90 6.31 4.33
C SER A 73 -1.98 5.46 3.06
N ALA A 74 -1.13 4.46 2.89
CA ALA A 74 -1.24 3.49 1.79
C ALA A 74 -2.62 2.79 1.73
N TRP A 75 -3.28 2.56 2.87
CA TRP A 75 -4.64 2.01 2.91
C TRP A 75 -5.66 2.97 2.31
N ILE A 76 -5.51 4.26 2.60
CA ILE A 76 -6.36 5.33 2.09
C ILE A 76 -6.11 5.49 0.59
N VAL A 77 -4.83 5.54 0.18
CA VAL A 77 -4.43 5.61 -1.23
C VAL A 77 -4.98 4.43 -2.01
N ARG A 78 -4.98 3.21 -1.45
CA ARG A 78 -5.60 2.05 -2.09
C ARG A 78 -7.09 2.24 -2.32
N ALA A 79 -7.81 2.77 -1.31
CA ALA A 79 -9.23 3.09 -1.43
C ALA A 79 -9.53 4.25 -2.40
N MET A 80 -8.58 5.14 -2.63
CA MET A 80 -8.66 6.14 -3.70
C MET A 80 -8.36 5.52 -5.08
N ALA A 81 -7.34 4.67 -5.16
CA ALA A 81 -6.87 4.06 -6.42
C ALA A 81 -7.86 3.09 -7.07
N GLN A 82 -8.86 2.57 -6.34
CA GLN A 82 -9.94 1.79 -6.95
C GLN A 82 -10.93 2.64 -7.75
N ARG A 83 -10.86 3.97 -7.63
CA ARG A 83 -11.77 4.92 -8.28
C ARG A 83 -11.04 5.65 -9.40
N ASP A 84 -11.72 5.85 -10.52
CA ASP A 84 -11.18 6.62 -11.66
C ASP A 84 -11.55 8.10 -11.59
N ASP A 85 -12.52 8.47 -10.76
CA ASP A 85 -13.00 9.84 -10.60
C ASP A 85 -12.22 10.66 -9.54
N ILE A 86 -11.13 10.10 -9.00
CA ILE A 86 -10.33 10.68 -7.93
C ILE A 86 -8.90 10.88 -8.43
N ASP A 87 -8.41 12.12 -8.35
CA ASP A 87 -6.99 12.41 -8.55
C ASP A 87 -6.20 12.11 -7.28
N ILE A 88 -5.38 11.06 -7.34
CA ILE A 88 -4.60 10.58 -6.19
C ILE A 88 -3.17 11.12 -6.18
N LEU A 89 -2.70 11.72 -7.28
CA LEU A 89 -1.32 12.17 -7.42
C LEU A 89 -0.91 13.22 -6.37
N PRO A 90 -1.74 14.22 -6.01
CA PRO A 90 -1.39 15.18 -4.96
C PRO A 90 -1.10 14.51 -3.61
N VAL A 91 -1.92 13.53 -3.22
CA VAL A 91 -1.75 12.78 -1.97
C VAL A 91 -0.47 11.95 -2.04
N VAL A 92 -0.21 11.25 -3.16
CA VAL A 92 1.02 10.48 -3.34
C VAL A 92 2.26 11.37 -3.20
N LYS A 93 2.27 12.56 -3.83
CA LYS A 93 3.39 13.51 -3.72
C LYS A 93 3.61 14.00 -2.30
N GLU A 94 2.55 14.31 -1.56
CA GLU A 94 2.64 14.69 -0.14
C GLU A 94 3.26 13.57 0.70
N LEU A 95 2.82 12.32 0.49
CA LEU A 95 3.37 11.16 1.21
C LEU A 95 4.85 10.93 0.89
N LEU A 96 5.27 11.16 -0.36
CA LEU A 96 6.69 11.09 -0.73
C LEU A 96 7.52 12.14 0.02
N GLN A 97 7.03 13.38 0.16
CA GLN A 97 7.69 14.42 0.97
C GLN A 97 7.72 14.08 2.47
N ILE A 98 6.71 13.35 2.96
CA ILE A 98 6.71 12.85 4.34
C ILE A 98 7.80 11.79 4.52
N ILE A 99 7.83 10.74 3.69
CA ILE A 99 8.75 9.61 3.88
C ILE A 99 10.22 9.97 3.64
N GLU A 100 10.52 11.01 2.87
CA GLU A 100 11.88 11.55 2.72
C GLU A 100 12.52 11.97 4.06
N ARG A 101 11.69 12.29 5.07
CA ARG A 101 12.15 12.65 6.42
C ARG A 101 12.50 11.46 7.30
N GLU A 102 12.17 10.23 6.90
CA GLU A 102 12.54 9.01 7.63
C GLU A 102 14.04 8.72 7.45
N PRO A 103 14.87 8.75 8.51
CA PRO A 103 16.30 8.54 8.37
C PRO A 103 16.68 7.08 8.08
N ASN A 104 15.82 6.11 8.41
CA ASN A 104 16.13 4.70 8.24
C ASN A 104 15.69 4.18 6.84
N PRO A 105 16.62 3.77 5.95
CA PRO A 105 16.27 3.26 4.63
C PRO A 105 15.41 2.00 4.64
N VAL A 106 15.50 1.18 5.70
CA VAL A 106 14.62 0.02 5.88
C VAL A 106 13.18 0.46 6.10
N CYS A 107 12.96 1.43 6.98
CA CYS A 107 11.63 2.00 7.24
C CYS A 107 11.08 2.72 6.01
N GLN A 108 11.93 3.51 5.31
CA GLN A 108 11.55 4.13 4.05
C GLN A 108 11.06 3.11 3.03
N ALA A 109 11.84 2.05 2.78
CA ALA A 109 11.50 1.03 1.80
C ALA A 109 10.24 0.23 2.19
N ASP A 110 10.05 -0.07 3.48
CA ASP A 110 8.84 -0.76 3.96
C ASP A 110 7.58 0.09 3.70
N ALA A 111 7.59 1.39 4.03
CA ALA A 111 6.47 2.29 3.75
C ALA A 111 6.24 2.52 2.24
N LEU A 112 7.31 2.74 1.49
CA LEU A 112 7.24 2.95 0.04
C LEU A 112 6.77 1.70 -0.70
N LEU A 113 7.09 0.49 -0.22
CA LEU A 113 6.57 -0.75 -0.79
C LEU A 113 5.05 -0.83 -0.61
N LEU A 114 4.53 -0.51 0.59
CA LEU A 114 3.09 -0.46 0.82
C LEU A 114 2.40 0.58 -0.07
N LEU A 115 3.00 1.77 -0.20
CA LEU A 115 2.46 2.80 -1.09
C LEU A 115 2.46 2.34 -2.56
N PHE A 116 3.54 1.67 -3.01
CA PHE A 116 3.66 1.10 -4.35
C PHE A 116 2.61 0.02 -4.61
N GLU A 117 2.35 -0.86 -3.63
CA GLU A 117 1.28 -1.84 -3.67
C GLU A 117 -0.11 -1.18 -3.79
N ALA A 118 -0.35 -0.12 -3.02
CA ALA A 118 -1.62 0.61 -3.02
C ALA A 118 -1.97 1.18 -4.39
N ILE A 119 -0.99 1.73 -5.10
CA ILE A 119 -1.13 2.30 -6.45
C ILE A 119 -0.83 1.30 -7.58
N SER A 120 -0.60 0.03 -7.28
CA SER A 120 -0.18 -0.97 -8.27
C SER A 120 -1.09 -1.04 -9.49
N ARG A 121 -2.39 -0.73 -9.39
CA ARG A 121 -3.31 -0.73 -10.54
C ARG A 121 -3.30 0.57 -11.37
N LYS A 122 -2.61 1.61 -10.92
CA LYS A 122 -2.47 2.92 -11.60
C LYS A 122 -1.09 3.02 -12.22
N ARG A 123 -0.93 2.43 -13.40
CA ARG A 123 0.38 2.27 -14.08
C ARG A 123 1.11 3.61 -14.26
N GLU A 124 0.38 4.66 -14.56
CA GLU A 124 0.85 6.03 -14.75
C GLU A 124 1.47 6.64 -13.48
N LEU A 125 1.14 6.13 -12.30
CA LEU A 125 1.67 6.61 -11.02
C LEU A 125 2.79 5.73 -10.46
N ARG A 126 2.94 4.50 -10.98
CA ARG A 126 3.91 3.53 -10.45
C ARG A 126 5.31 4.12 -10.40
N GLU A 127 5.73 4.80 -11.47
CA GLU A 127 7.12 5.25 -11.56
C GLU A 127 7.44 6.37 -10.56
N VAL A 128 6.41 7.14 -10.17
CA VAL A 128 6.50 8.19 -9.14
C VAL A 128 6.90 7.59 -7.78
N VAL A 129 6.46 6.37 -7.46
CA VAL A 129 6.77 5.69 -6.19
C VAL A 129 7.91 4.68 -6.33
N LEU A 130 8.05 4.03 -7.49
CA LEU A 130 9.08 3.03 -7.74
C LEU A 130 10.48 3.64 -7.69
N THR A 131 10.68 4.83 -8.27
CA THR A 131 11.97 5.52 -8.23
C THR A 131 12.49 5.76 -6.79
N PRO A 132 11.74 6.42 -5.88
CA PRO A 132 12.18 6.59 -4.49
C PRO A 132 12.28 5.25 -3.74
N LEU A 133 11.42 4.27 -4.05
CA LEU A 133 11.49 2.93 -3.44
C LEU A 133 12.79 2.20 -3.78
N LEU A 134 13.23 2.24 -5.05
CA LEU A 134 14.49 1.62 -5.48
C LEU A 134 15.68 2.35 -4.85
N LYS A 135 15.63 3.67 -4.71
CA LYS A 135 16.66 4.46 -3.99
C LYS A 135 16.75 4.06 -2.51
N ALA A 136 15.63 3.88 -1.83
CA ALA A 136 15.61 3.38 -0.45
C ALA A 136 16.18 1.96 -0.35
N CYS A 137 15.86 1.08 -1.30
CA CYS A 137 16.44 -0.26 -1.39
C CYS A 137 17.95 -0.21 -1.63
N GLU A 138 18.46 0.73 -2.42
CA GLU A 138 19.88 0.89 -2.67
C GLU A 138 20.63 1.25 -1.39
N ALA A 139 20.15 2.25 -0.66
CA ALA A 139 20.71 2.71 0.62
C ALA A 139 20.59 1.68 1.75
N MET A 140 19.71 0.69 1.61
CA MET A 140 19.49 -0.36 2.60
C MET A 140 20.67 -1.33 2.72
N ARG A 141 21.26 -1.42 3.92
CA ARG A 141 22.23 -2.46 4.31
C ARG A 141 21.57 -3.53 5.19
N SER A 142 20.56 -4.22 4.65
CA SER A 142 19.77 -5.19 5.40
C SER A 142 19.46 -6.43 4.56
N TRP A 143 19.25 -7.56 5.22
CA TRP A 143 18.76 -8.80 4.61
C TRP A 143 17.40 -8.61 3.91
N LYS A 144 16.64 -7.57 4.28
CA LYS A 144 15.36 -7.23 3.65
C LYS A 144 15.52 -6.80 2.19
N LYS A 145 16.61 -6.13 1.81
CA LYS A 145 16.83 -5.58 0.46
C LYS A 145 16.49 -6.57 -0.66
N PRO A 146 17.09 -7.77 -0.74
CA PRO A 146 16.76 -8.72 -1.80
C PRO A 146 15.31 -9.23 -1.74
N ARG A 147 14.67 -9.28 -0.57
CA ARG A 147 13.26 -9.67 -0.43
C ARG A 147 12.32 -8.57 -0.91
N THR A 148 12.60 -7.31 -0.55
CA THR A 148 11.86 -6.14 -1.05
C THR A 148 11.94 -6.05 -2.57
N LEU A 149 13.15 -6.18 -3.15
CA LEU A 149 13.33 -6.21 -4.61
C LEU A 149 12.57 -7.36 -5.28
N LYS A 150 12.56 -8.55 -4.66
CA LYS A 150 11.71 -9.66 -5.13
C LYS A 150 10.22 -9.26 -5.15
N TYR A 151 9.70 -8.65 -4.09
CA TYR A 151 8.28 -8.23 -4.07
C TYR A 151 7.97 -7.19 -5.14
N ILE A 152 8.83 -6.18 -5.31
CA ILE A 152 8.69 -5.19 -6.38
C ILE A 152 8.63 -5.89 -7.75
N ALA A 153 9.53 -6.84 -8.01
CA ALA A 153 9.55 -7.58 -9.27
C ALA A 153 8.27 -8.40 -9.48
N LEU A 154 7.73 -9.05 -8.45
CA LEU A 154 6.48 -9.82 -8.54
C LEU A 154 5.26 -8.93 -8.81
N ILE A 155 5.23 -7.72 -8.23
CA ILE A 155 4.18 -6.74 -8.51
C ILE A 155 4.25 -6.29 -9.96
N LEU A 156 5.45 -5.92 -10.44
CA LEU A 156 5.67 -5.49 -11.82
C LEU A 156 5.38 -6.62 -12.83
N ALA A 157 5.74 -7.86 -12.52
CA ALA A 157 5.56 -8.99 -13.44
C ALA A 157 4.09 -9.33 -13.73
N ALA A 158 3.14 -8.76 -12.99
CA ALA A 158 1.72 -8.88 -13.30
C ALA A 158 1.39 -8.31 -14.70
N ASP A 159 2.06 -7.24 -15.12
CA ASP A 159 1.74 -6.55 -16.39
C ASP A 159 2.91 -5.75 -17.03
N ASP A 160 4.11 -5.75 -16.43
CA ASP A 160 5.33 -5.11 -16.92
C ASP A 160 6.56 -5.99 -16.65
N LEU A 161 6.65 -7.10 -17.41
CA LEU A 161 7.75 -8.05 -17.33
C LEU A 161 9.14 -7.44 -17.60
N PRO A 162 9.31 -6.50 -18.58
CA PRO A 162 10.61 -5.83 -18.76
C PRO A 162 11.09 -5.09 -17.52
N SER A 163 10.22 -4.32 -16.85
CA SER A 163 10.58 -3.63 -15.61
C SER A 163 10.83 -4.61 -14.47
N ALA A 164 10.04 -5.67 -14.36
CA ALA A 164 10.28 -6.74 -13.38
C ALA A 164 11.68 -7.36 -13.54
N ASN A 165 12.08 -7.69 -14.76
CA ASN A 165 13.40 -8.26 -15.04
C ASN A 165 14.55 -7.31 -14.66
N LYS A 166 14.41 -6.01 -14.90
CA LYS A 166 15.40 -5.02 -14.43
C LYS A 166 15.58 -5.07 -12.91
N VAL A 167 14.48 -5.13 -12.16
CA VAL A 167 14.51 -5.23 -10.69
C VAL A 167 15.12 -6.55 -10.21
N ILE A 168 14.84 -7.67 -10.90
CA ILE A 168 15.45 -8.98 -10.58
C ILE A 168 16.97 -8.94 -10.70
N GLU A 169 17.50 -8.26 -11.71
CA GLU A 169 18.95 -8.15 -11.89
C GLU A 169 19.63 -7.31 -10.79
N MET A 170 18.89 -6.50 -10.04
CA MET A 170 19.39 -5.80 -8.85
C MET A 170 19.54 -6.71 -7.62
N ILE A 171 18.95 -7.91 -7.63
CA ILE A 171 18.97 -8.86 -6.50
C ILE A 171 20.33 -9.57 -6.45
N GLN A 172 21.18 -9.17 -5.50
CA GLN A 172 22.52 -9.76 -5.31
C GLN A 172 22.51 -11.19 -4.75
N LYS A 173 21.45 -11.57 -4.02
CA LYS A 173 21.35 -12.91 -3.42
C LYS A 173 20.75 -13.89 -4.43
N GLU A 174 21.60 -14.69 -5.06
CA GLU A 174 21.22 -15.64 -6.13
C GLU A 174 20.04 -16.56 -5.78
N SER A 175 19.96 -17.05 -4.53
CA SER A 175 18.83 -17.89 -4.12
C SER A 175 17.49 -17.15 -4.17
N ILE A 176 17.45 -15.86 -3.81
CA ILE A 176 16.24 -15.04 -3.90
C ILE A 176 15.96 -14.63 -5.35
N LYS A 177 17.00 -14.34 -6.14
CA LYS A 177 16.89 -14.06 -7.57
C LYS A 177 16.25 -15.22 -8.33
N ARG A 178 16.71 -16.45 -8.09
CA ARG A 178 16.14 -17.69 -8.65
C ARG A 178 14.68 -17.87 -8.24
N GLN A 179 14.35 -17.68 -6.97
CA GLN A 179 12.97 -17.75 -6.50
C GLN A 179 12.05 -16.72 -7.17
N ALA A 180 12.54 -15.51 -7.44
CA ALA A 180 11.76 -14.49 -8.15
C ALA A 180 11.50 -14.92 -9.61
N LYS A 181 12.54 -15.38 -10.33
CA LYS A 181 12.42 -15.89 -11.70
C LYS A 181 11.46 -17.09 -11.78
N GLU A 182 11.55 -18.01 -10.84
CA GLU A 182 10.68 -19.19 -10.78
C GLU A 182 9.22 -18.81 -10.54
N ALA A 183 8.94 -17.96 -9.55
CA ALA A 183 7.58 -17.49 -9.27
C ALA A 183 6.96 -16.77 -10.49
N ILE A 184 7.75 -15.95 -11.20
CA ILE A 184 7.31 -15.28 -12.42
C ILE A 184 7.04 -16.29 -13.54
N GLY A 185 7.94 -17.25 -13.76
CA GLY A 185 7.78 -18.29 -14.78
C GLY A 185 6.54 -19.15 -14.56
N LYS A 186 6.21 -19.44 -13.29
CA LYS A 186 4.99 -20.17 -12.90
C LYS A 186 3.75 -19.30 -12.79
N ARG A 187 3.88 -17.97 -12.97
CA ARG A 187 2.85 -16.96 -12.71
C ARG A 187 2.24 -17.06 -11.31
N GLU A 188 3.03 -17.48 -10.33
CA GLU A 188 2.58 -17.66 -8.95
C GLU A 188 2.74 -16.37 -8.15
N TRP A 189 1.68 -15.98 -7.45
CA TRP A 189 1.70 -14.86 -6.50
C TRP A 189 2.15 -13.53 -7.12
N LEU A 190 1.70 -13.26 -8.34
CA LEU A 190 1.96 -12.00 -9.03
C LEU A 190 1.00 -10.91 -8.56
N GLY A 191 1.47 -9.67 -8.58
CA GLY A 191 0.69 -8.50 -8.19
C GLY A 191 0.90 -8.09 -6.73
N ALA A 192 0.19 -7.02 -6.35
CA ALA A 192 0.24 -6.45 -5.01
C ALA A 192 -0.59 -7.26 -4.01
N HIS A 193 -0.24 -7.14 -2.72
CA HIS A 193 -1.10 -7.62 -1.65
C HIS A 193 -2.45 -6.88 -1.66
N GLU A 194 -3.55 -7.59 -1.36
CA GLU A 194 -4.83 -6.93 -1.17
C GLU A 194 -4.88 -6.30 0.23
N PHE A 195 -5.24 -5.02 0.25
CA PHE A 195 -5.54 -4.30 1.49
C PHE A 195 -6.92 -4.72 2.02
N PHE A 196 -7.83 -5.13 1.13
CA PHE A 196 -9.25 -5.35 1.42
C PHE A 196 -9.75 -6.69 0.83
N PRO A 197 -10.15 -7.70 1.64
CA PRO A 197 -9.98 -7.82 3.09
C PRO A 197 -8.50 -8.01 3.49
N TYR A 198 -8.19 -7.77 4.78
CA TYR A 198 -6.83 -7.68 5.34
C TYR A 198 -5.87 -8.76 4.81
N TYR A 199 -4.85 -8.35 4.04
CA TYR A 199 -3.73 -9.20 3.60
C TYR A 199 -4.14 -10.56 3.00
N ALA A 200 -5.23 -10.59 2.23
CA ALA A 200 -5.43 -11.69 1.30
C ALA A 200 -4.41 -11.52 0.16
N LYS A 201 -3.61 -12.55 -0.10
CA LYS A 201 -2.98 -12.64 -1.43
C LYS A 201 -4.05 -13.13 -2.38
N THR A 202 -4.23 -12.46 -3.51
CA THR A 202 -5.02 -13.01 -4.61
C THR A 202 -4.40 -14.35 -5.00
N ALA A 203 -5.07 -15.45 -4.67
CA ALA A 203 -4.92 -16.66 -5.45
C ALA A 203 -5.30 -16.27 -6.88
N ASN A 204 -4.49 -16.63 -7.87
CA ASN A 204 -4.81 -16.44 -9.27
C ASN A 204 -6.26 -16.92 -9.49
N LEU A 205 -7.18 -16.00 -9.76
CA LEU A 205 -8.46 -16.39 -10.31
C LEU A 205 -8.17 -16.72 -11.78
N GLU A 206 -8.44 -17.97 -12.11
CA GLU A 206 -8.26 -18.61 -13.42
C GLU A 206 -8.80 -17.77 -14.58
#